data_AF-A0A1V2YJY2-F1
#
_entry.id   AF-A0A1V2YJY2-F1
#
_cell.length_a   1.000
_cell.length_b   1.000
_cell.length_c   1.000
_cell.angle_alpha   90.00
_cell.angle_beta   90.00
_cell.angle_gamma   90.00
#
_symmetry.space_group_name_H-M   'P 1'
#
loop_
_entity.id
_entity.type
_entity.pdbx_description
1 polymer ?
#
loop_
_entity_poly.entity_id
_entity_poly.type
_entity_poly.pdbx_seq_one_letter_code
_entity_poly.pdbx_strand_id
1 'polypeptide(L)'
;MINSFENLIEGFVPQDFELNPMNKLPRRADFLITDVDGDGIAEIIVSLQSNGKRYWVMLNKVDSTWNVAYVKEQTQKEGANWLQLLNTIYVYDDWFYDNHDDLTVDDFIPEDQDEATVMGIVDDKEYAGTLKRVKQTVAKFVNAIKSYITKDDSKDKDYGYDKDHDNSSTIDTTAAEAIFTVVGNVNSNPDDDEVSLTGEHPIADTDNAYTNLAIQVGNENAIPLGDFTQKVGWSPTLNLIDFGNSAYKDIVVTIDNDPSADTISAFIYTFSNGYPRLIFSSDFFNQEFTGSVSYHENYKVVIATSIGNTYHLDISTMPKQTLDRLYLRNGWCRNSRQGYVSKLHDIKFLEYSGSGNYLLVTVQKVIGIYPEDVLGYIESIFSYSTQTSSMVLQSQALYVSK
;
A
#
# COMPACT_ATOMS: atom_id res chain seq x y z
N MET A 1 12.95 31.19 10.40
CA MET A 1 11.53 30.91 10.04
C MET A 1 10.91 30.28 11.27
N ILE A 2 9.69 30.65 11.70
CA ILE A 2 9.05 29.92 12.79
C ILE A 2 8.65 28.57 12.21
N ASN A 3 9.37 27.50 12.55
CA ASN A 3 8.99 26.16 12.12
C ASN A 3 7.59 25.87 12.68
N SER A 4 6.63 25.62 11.79
CA SER A 4 5.34 25.05 12.20
C SER A 4 5.60 23.62 12.67
N PHE A 5 4.74 23.10 13.54
CA PHE A 5 4.90 21.74 14.05
C PHE A 5 4.89 20.72 12.89
N GLU A 6 4.03 20.95 11.90
CA GLU A 6 3.92 20.13 10.69
C GLU A 6 5.24 20.10 9.89
N ASN A 7 5.94 21.23 9.76
CA ASN A 7 7.20 21.27 9.01
C ASN A 7 8.32 20.48 9.70
N LEU A 8 8.30 20.41 11.04
CA LEU A 8 9.30 19.65 11.81
C LEU A 8 9.21 18.14 11.59
N ILE A 9 8.03 17.64 11.22
CA ILE A 9 7.77 16.21 11.00
C ILE A 9 7.31 15.90 9.58
N GLU A 10 7.46 16.87 8.66
CA GLU A 10 7.15 16.66 7.26
C GLU A 10 8.03 15.51 6.72
N GLY A 11 7.41 14.60 5.97
CA GLY A 11 8.00 13.34 5.52
C GLY A 11 7.79 12.19 6.51
N PHE A 12 7.74 12.49 7.82
CA PHE A 12 7.53 11.45 8.84
C PHE A 12 6.06 11.07 9.02
N VAL A 13 5.15 12.00 8.72
CA VAL A 13 3.70 11.81 8.87
C VAL A 13 3.08 11.54 7.49
N PRO A 14 2.63 10.30 7.22
CA PRO A 14 1.95 9.94 5.97
C PRO A 14 0.61 10.67 5.78
N GLN A 15 0.08 10.64 4.56
CA GLN A 15 -1.14 11.39 4.22
C GLN A 15 -2.41 10.91 4.93
N ASP A 16 -2.45 9.65 5.33
CA ASP A 16 -3.53 9.06 6.11
C ASP A 16 -3.42 9.34 7.61
N PHE A 17 -2.43 10.12 8.06
CA PHE A 17 -2.37 10.65 9.42
C PHE A 17 -2.79 12.12 9.51
N GLU A 18 -3.35 12.48 10.66
CA GLU A 18 -3.53 13.87 11.07
C GLU A 18 -2.73 14.14 12.33
N LEU A 19 -1.91 15.19 12.27
CA LEU A 19 -1.38 15.81 13.46
C LEU A 19 -2.49 16.62 14.14
N ASN A 20 -2.84 16.24 15.37
CA ASN A 20 -3.73 16.99 16.24
C ASN A 20 -2.90 17.66 17.36
N PRO A 21 -2.62 18.98 17.27
CA PRO A 21 -1.80 19.65 18.26
C PRO A 21 -2.43 19.66 19.66
N MET A 22 -1.60 19.46 20.67
CA MET A 22 -1.95 19.53 22.08
C MET A 22 -1.42 20.82 22.71
N ASN A 23 -2.20 21.41 23.62
CA ASN A 23 -1.81 22.63 24.34
C ASN A 23 -0.89 22.37 25.54
N LYS A 24 -0.55 21.11 25.83
CA LYS A 24 0.32 20.71 26.94
C LYS A 24 1.17 19.52 26.52
N LEU A 25 2.44 19.53 26.94
CA LEU A 25 3.32 18.37 26.78
C LEU A 25 2.74 17.15 27.51
N PRO A 26 2.65 16.00 26.85
CA PRO A 26 2.27 14.76 27.51
C PRO A 26 3.38 14.32 28.48
N ARG A 27 3.05 13.48 29.46
CA ARG A 27 4.07 12.92 30.37
C ARG A 27 5.04 12.00 29.63
N ARG A 28 4.54 11.31 28.60
CA ARG A 28 5.28 10.43 27.70
C ARG A 28 4.77 10.60 26.28
N ALA A 29 5.65 10.42 25.31
CA ALA A 29 5.34 10.38 23.90
C ALA A 29 5.97 9.13 23.27
N ASP A 30 5.50 8.74 22.09
CA ASP A 30 6.11 7.68 21.29
C ASP A 30 7.30 8.24 20.50
N PHE A 31 7.21 9.51 20.09
CA PHE A 31 8.24 10.24 19.36
C PHE A 31 8.65 11.51 20.09
N LEU A 32 9.96 11.75 20.17
CA LEU A 32 10.54 12.99 20.68
C LEU A 32 11.24 13.73 19.55
N ILE A 33 10.88 14.98 19.32
CA ILE A 33 11.50 15.85 18.32
C ILE A 33 12.39 16.88 19.00
N THR A 34 13.65 16.92 18.65
CA THR A 34 14.60 17.90 19.19
C THR A 34 15.78 18.04 18.25
N ASP A 35 16.33 19.24 18.18
CA ASP A 35 17.63 19.48 17.54
C ASP A 35 18.73 19.02 18.52
N VAL A 36 19.33 17.86 18.25
CA VAL A 36 20.32 17.21 19.12
C VAL A 36 21.72 17.75 18.85
N ASP A 37 22.04 18.04 17.59
CA ASP A 37 23.39 18.40 17.17
C ASP A 37 23.61 19.92 16.98
N GLY A 38 22.54 20.71 17.08
CA GLY A 38 22.54 22.16 17.03
C GLY A 38 22.63 22.73 15.61
N ASP A 39 22.32 21.94 14.59
CA ASP A 39 22.36 22.37 13.19
C ASP A 39 21.09 23.12 12.73
N GLY A 40 20.06 23.18 13.59
CA GLY A 40 18.77 23.84 13.33
C GLY A 40 17.75 22.96 12.61
N ILE A 41 18.08 21.70 12.34
CA ILE A 41 17.18 20.64 11.87
C ILE A 41 16.87 19.75 13.09
N ALA A 42 15.62 19.32 13.21
CA ALA A 42 15.23 18.49 14.34
C ALA A 42 15.37 17.02 13.99
N GLU A 43 15.86 16.20 14.92
CA GLU A 43 15.83 14.75 14.86
C GLU A 43 14.58 14.20 15.52
N ILE A 44 14.22 12.96 15.15
CA ILE A 44 13.21 12.17 15.85
C ILE A 44 13.92 11.08 16.66
N ILE A 45 13.67 11.06 17.96
CA ILE A 45 14.19 10.06 18.89
C ILE A 45 13.06 9.10 19.26
N VAL A 46 13.36 7.80 19.12
CA VAL A 46 12.46 6.70 19.44
C VAL A 46 13.14 5.72 20.40
N SER A 47 12.37 5.18 21.35
CA SER A 47 12.82 4.07 22.19
C SER A 47 12.28 2.75 21.65
N LEU A 48 13.16 1.89 21.16
CA LEU A 48 12.79 0.55 20.70
C LEU A 48 13.14 -0.53 21.72
N GLN A 49 12.42 -1.65 21.70
CA GLN A 49 12.73 -2.85 22.47
C GLN A 49 12.62 -4.09 21.60
N SER A 50 13.71 -4.87 21.55
CA SER A 50 13.73 -6.22 20.99
C SER A 50 14.47 -7.17 21.93
N ASN A 51 13.99 -8.41 22.06
CA ASN A 51 14.62 -9.46 22.88
C ASN A 51 15.00 -9.06 24.31
N GLY A 52 14.18 -8.21 24.94
CA GLY A 52 14.42 -7.73 26.31
C GLY A 52 15.56 -6.69 26.43
N LYS A 53 16.18 -6.31 25.32
CA LYS A 53 17.10 -5.18 25.21
C LYS A 53 16.37 -3.96 24.70
N ARG A 54 16.81 -2.78 25.12
CA ARG A 54 16.26 -1.49 24.67
C ARG A 54 17.28 -0.71 23.90
N TYR A 55 16.81 0.07 22.95
CA TYR A 55 17.64 0.84 22.03
C TYR A 55 17.13 2.27 21.94
N TRP A 56 18.05 3.22 21.85
CA TRP A 56 17.78 4.55 21.33
C TRP A 56 17.97 4.50 19.82
N VAL A 57 16.98 4.97 19.09
CA VAL A 57 17.05 5.18 17.65
C VAL A 57 16.85 6.67 17.39
N MET A 58 17.73 7.25 16.59
CA MET A 58 17.65 8.63 16.15
C MET A 58 17.49 8.65 14.64
N LEU A 59 16.49 9.41 14.18
CA LEU A 59 16.21 9.61 12.78
C LEU A 59 16.64 11.02 12.38
N ASN A 60 17.29 11.15 11.24
CA ASN A 60 17.60 12.43 10.62
C ASN A 60 16.78 12.64 9.34
N LYS A 61 16.56 13.90 8.98
CA LYS A 61 15.84 14.27 7.76
C LYS A 61 16.83 14.60 6.65
N VAL A 62 16.75 13.89 5.53
CA VAL A 62 17.51 14.15 4.29
C VAL A 62 16.54 14.22 3.13
N ASP A 63 16.50 15.33 2.39
CA ASP A 63 15.60 15.53 1.24
C ASP A 63 14.11 15.21 1.51
N SER A 64 13.64 15.48 2.73
CA SER A 64 12.29 15.18 3.22
C SER A 64 11.99 13.70 3.53
N THR A 65 13.00 12.84 3.49
CA THR A 65 12.92 11.44 3.95
C THR A 65 13.58 11.32 5.32
N TRP A 66 13.05 10.46 6.18
CA TRP A 66 13.63 10.21 7.51
C TRP A 66 14.40 8.89 7.50
N ASN A 67 15.66 8.94 7.93
CA ASN A 67 16.55 7.79 7.84
C ASN A 67 17.18 7.51 9.19
N VAL A 68 17.59 6.26 9.43
CA VAL A 68 18.26 5.90 10.69
C VAL A 68 19.65 6.51 10.72
N ALA A 69 19.84 7.52 11.57
CA ALA A 69 21.14 8.15 11.78
C ALA A 69 21.97 7.39 12.81
N TYR A 70 21.32 6.88 13.86
CA TYR A 70 22.01 6.28 14.99
C TYR A 70 21.15 5.26 15.73
N VAL A 71 21.77 4.13 16.13
CA VAL A 71 21.16 3.10 16.99
C VAL A 71 22.12 2.76 18.14
N LYS A 72 21.63 2.76 19.37
CA LYS A 72 22.43 2.42 20.56
C LYS A 72 21.66 1.63 21.60
N GLU A 73 22.20 0.49 22.03
CA GLU A 73 21.68 -0.27 23.17
C GLU A 73 21.77 0.56 24.47
N GLN A 74 20.67 0.63 25.21
CA GLN A 74 20.55 1.39 26.46
C GLN A 74 21.27 0.67 27.61
N THR A 75 22.16 1.36 28.32
CA THR A 75 22.81 0.80 29.51
C THR A 75 22.06 1.14 30.79
N GLN A 76 22.14 0.28 31.83
CA GLN A 76 21.52 0.52 33.14
C GLN A 76 21.94 1.85 33.82
N LYS A 77 23.07 2.45 33.41
CA LYS A 77 23.56 3.74 33.94
C LYS A 77 23.02 4.97 33.22
N GLU A 78 22.48 4.83 32.01
CA GLU A 78 21.96 5.95 31.20
C GLU A 78 20.47 6.25 31.50
N GLY A 79 19.90 5.60 32.52
CA GLY A 79 18.45 5.48 32.74
C GLY A 79 17.73 6.54 33.57
N ALA A 80 18.20 7.78 33.69
CA ALA A 80 17.55 8.72 34.63
C ALA A 80 16.51 9.68 34.03
N ASN A 81 16.70 10.22 32.81
CA ASN A 81 15.86 11.33 32.33
C ASN A 81 15.01 11.02 31.08
N TRP A 82 15.56 10.43 30.01
CA TRP A 82 14.80 10.22 28.76
C TRP A 82 13.80 9.07 28.80
N LEU A 83 14.07 8.02 29.61
CA LEU A 83 13.13 6.91 29.86
C LEU A 83 11.80 7.34 30.50
N GLN A 84 11.75 8.54 31.08
CA GLN A 84 10.52 9.09 31.64
C GLN A 84 9.64 9.74 30.59
N LEU A 85 10.23 10.10 29.44
CA LEU A 85 9.64 10.91 28.39
C LEU A 85 9.18 10.09 27.18
N LEU A 86 9.80 8.93 26.92
CA LEU A 86 9.43 8.08 25.78
C LEU A 86 8.71 6.80 26.22
N ASN A 87 7.65 6.46 25.50
CA ASN A 87 7.10 5.11 25.46
C ASN A 87 8.08 4.19 24.73
N THR A 88 8.02 2.90 25.04
CA THR A 88 8.87 1.90 24.39
C THR A 88 8.04 1.18 23.33
N ILE A 89 8.51 1.24 22.10
CA ILE A 89 7.93 0.57 20.95
C ILE A 89 8.60 -0.80 20.80
N TYR A 90 7.81 -1.84 20.60
CA TYR A 90 8.30 -3.21 20.45
C TYR A 90 8.53 -3.52 18.98
N VAL A 91 9.74 -3.95 18.65
CA VAL A 91 10.12 -4.35 17.29
C VAL A 91 10.74 -5.75 17.32
N TYR A 92 10.70 -6.45 16.20
CA TYR A 92 11.42 -7.70 16.00
C TYR A 92 12.92 -7.44 15.78
N ASP A 93 13.76 -8.46 15.92
CA ASP A 93 15.22 -8.30 15.77
C ASP A 93 15.65 -7.92 14.35
N ASP A 94 14.90 -8.39 13.35
CA ASP A 94 15.12 -8.10 11.92
C ASP A 94 15.07 -6.61 11.61
N TRP A 95 14.29 -5.84 12.38
CA TRP A 95 14.31 -4.38 12.33
C TRP A 95 15.74 -3.82 12.45
N PHE A 96 16.67 -4.43 13.18
CA PHE A 96 18.04 -3.89 13.26
C PHE A 96 18.94 -4.27 12.08
N TYR A 97 18.47 -5.13 11.19
CA TYR A 97 19.21 -5.67 10.05
C TYR A 97 18.64 -5.22 8.69
N ASP A 98 17.41 -4.70 8.69
CA ASP A 98 16.80 -4.11 7.51
C ASP A 98 17.42 -2.75 7.15
N ASN A 99 17.44 -2.44 5.86
CA ASN A 99 17.86 -1.12 5.39
C ASN A 99 16.66 -0.16 5.52
N HIS A 100 16.73 0.75 6.48
CA HIS A 100 15.67 1.70 6.80
C HIS A 100 15.92 3.05 6.14
N ASP A 101 15.40 3.18 4.92
CA ASP A 101 15.31 4.46 4.22
C ASP A 101 13.83 4.88 4.13
N ASP A 102 13.56 6.20 4.21
CA ASP A 102 12.21 6.79 4.11
C ASP A 102 11.21 6.32 5.18
N LEU A 103 11.66 6.31 6.44
CA LEU A 103 10.86 5.95 7.61
C LEU A 103 9.73 6.96 7.88
N THR A 104 8.59 6.41 8.26
CA THR A 104 7.39 7.15 8.65
C THR A 104 6.88 6.67 10.00
N VAL A 105 5.85 7.33 10.54
CA VAL A 105 5.17 6.89 11.76
C VAL A 105 4.68 5.43 11.67
N ASP A 106 4.32 4.95 10.48
CA ASP A 106 3.80 3.61 10.24
C ASP A 106 4.82 2.50 10.52
N ASP A 107 6.10 2.80 10.38
CA ASP A 107 7.19 1.86 10.64
C ASP A 107 7.42 1.60 12.14
N PHE A 108 6.76 2.39 13.00
CA PHE A 108 6.94 2.37 14.44
C PHE A 108 5.65 2.03 15.21
N ILE A 109 4.47 2.25 14.64
CA ILE A 109 3.22 1.94 15.33
C ILE A 109 2.71 0.56 14.88
N PRO A 110 2.31 -0.32 15.83
CA PRO A 110 1.62 -1.56 15.48
C PRO A 110 0.34 -1.31 14.66
N GLU A 111 -0.02 -2.24 13.77
CA GLU A 111 -1.22 -2.11 12.92
C GLU A 111 -2.54 -1.94 13.70
N ASP A 112 -2.58 -2.33 14.99
CA ASP A 112 -3.73 -2.16 15.88
C ASP A 112 -3.72 -0.82 16.65
N GLN A 113 -2.72 0.04 16.43
CA GLN A 113 -2.62 1.39 16.98
C GLN A 113 -2.88 2.45 15.91
N ASP A 114 -4.05 3.09 16.00
CA ASP A 114 -4.44 4.20 15.13
C ASP A 114 -3.91 5.57 15.60
N GLU A 115 -3.13 5.61 16.68
CA GLU A 115 -2.69 6.86 17.29
C GLU A 115 -1.32 6.74 17.93
N ALA A 116 -0.47 7.73 17.69
CA ALA A 116 0.78 7.91 18.40
C ALA A 116 0.93 9.33 18.93
N THR A 117 1.63 9.45 20.05
CA THR A 117 1.91 10.71 20.70
C THR A 117 3.27 11.22 20.27
N VAL A 118 3.35 12.50 19.94
CA VAL A 118 4.58 13.18 19.57
C VAL A 118 4.76 14.42 20.43
N MET A 119 5.98 14.64 20.88
CA MET A 119 6.34 15.87 21.59
C MET A 119 7.74 16.32 21.24
N GLY A 120 8.07 17.58 21.49
CA GLY A 120 9.39 18.09 21.17
C GLY A 120 9.67 19.46 21.71
N ILE A 121 10.95 19.81 21.74
CA ILE A 121 11.43 21.17 22.01
C ILE A 121 12.43 21.51 20.92
N VAL A 122 12.13 22.53 20.11
CA VAL A 122 13.01 23.03 19.05
C VAL A 122 13.00 24.55 19.14
N ASP A 123 14.18 25.17 19.17
CA ASP A 123 14.35 26.62 19.33
C ASP A 123 13.58 27.23 20.53
N ASP A 124 13.72 26.61 21.71
CA ASP A 124 13.00 27.00 22.95
C ASP A 124 11.46 26.97 22.87
N LYS A 125 10.91 26.35 21.82
CA LYS A 125 9.46 26.20 21.62
C LYS A 125 9.04 24.76 21.81
N GLU A 126 8.01 24.57 22.64
CA GLU A 126 7.41 23.26 22.89
C GLU A 126 6.41 22.89 21.79
N TYR A 127 6.46 21.63 21.38
CA TYR A 127 5.56 21.00 20.44
C TYR A 127 4.97 19.75 21.09
N ALA A 128 3.66 19.55 20.93
CA ALA A 128 2.96 18.40 21.48
C ALA A 128 1.77 18.10 20.58
N GLY A 129 1.52 16.83 20.29
CA GLY A 129 0.40 16.43 19.45
C GLY A 129 0.18 14.93 19.42
N THR A 130 -0.95 14.54 18.87
CA THR A 130 -1.26 13.14 18.58
C THR A 130 -1.36 12.98 17.08
N LEU A 131 -0.58 12.06 16.52
CA LEU A 131 -0.67 11.58 15.15
C LEU A 131 -1.77 10.53 15.14
N LYS A 132 -2.89 10.81 14.49
CA LYS A 132 -4.02 9.89 14.42
C LYS A 132 -4.24 9.45 12.99
N ARG A 133 -4.32 8.14 12.76
CA ARG A 133 -4.72 7.58 11.47
C ARG A 133 -6.18 7.98 11.20
N VAL A 134 -6.40 8.60 10.06
CA VAL A 134 -7.70 9.09 9.63
C VAL A 134 -8.17 8.24 8.46
N LYS A 135 -9.28 7.53 8.68
CA LYS A 135 -10.01 6.88 7.59
C LYS A 135 -10.32 7.92 6.53
N GLN A 136 -9.70 7.81 5.37
CA GLN A 136 -9.69 8.87 4.37
C GLN A 136 -11.12 9.24 3.96
N THR A 137 -11.56 10.45 4.31
CA THR A 137 -12.75 11.05 3.71
C THR A 137 -12.42 11.68 2.35
N VAL A 138 -13.37 11.58 1.42
CA VAL A 138 -13.34 12.09 0.03
C VAL A 138 -12.70 13.48 -0.14
N ALA A 139 -12.80 14.37 0.86
CA ALA A 139 -12.22 15.72 0.79
C ALA A 139 -10.68 15.76 0.80
N LYS A 140 -10.02 14.81 1.48
CA LYS A 140 -8.54 14.70 1.48
C LYS A 140 -8.01 14.08 0.21
N PHE A 141 -8.72 13.10 -0.34
CA PHE A 141 -8.46 12.49 -1.64
C PHE A 141 -8.41 13.54 -2.76
N VAL A 142 -9.34 14.51 -2.74
CA VAL A 142 -9.35 15.64 -3.69
C VAL A 142 -8.14 16.58 -3.51
N ASN A 143 -7.64 16.77 -2.29
CA ASN A 143 -6.46 17.59 -2.03
C ASN A 143 -5.15 16.89 -2.39
N ALA A 144 -5.05 15.57 -2.19
CA ALA A 144 -3.92 14.75 -2.63
C ALA A 144 -3.77 14.82 -4.15
N ILE A 145 -4.87 14.67 -4.91
CA ILE A 145 -4.90 14.84 -6.37
C ILE A 145 -4.45 16.25 -6.78
N LYS A 146 -4.93 17.29 -6.10
CA LYS A 146 -4.51 18.67 -6.38
C LYS A 146 -3.01 18.88 -6.14
N SER A 147 -2.46 18.33 -5.06
CA SER A 147 -1.03 18.44 -4.75
C SER A 147 -0.15 17.71 -5.78
N TYR A 148 -0.65 16.58 -6.29
CA TYR A 148 0.01 15.77 -7.33
C TYR A 148 0.05 16.53 -8.67
N ILE A 149 -1.05 17.21 -9.02
CA ILE A 149 -1.15 18.05 -10.23
C ILE A 149 -0.26 19.31 -10.14
N THR A 150 -0.04 19.85 -8.93
CA THR A 150 0.76 21.09 -8.76
C THR A 150 2.27 20.87 -8.57
N LYS A 151 2.73 19.64 -8.35
CA LYS A 151 4.16 19.36 -8.13
C LYS A 151 4.99 19.32 -9.43
N ASP A 152 4.36 19.28 -10.60
CA ASP A 152 5.05 19.07 -11.88
C ASP A 152 5.53 20.35 -12.58
N ASP A 153 5.36 21.53 -11.96
CA ASP A 153 5.66 22.82 -12.62
C ASP A 153 6.82 23.62 -11.99
N SER A 154 7.61 23.05 -11.08
CA SER A 154 8.85 23.71 -10.68
C SER A 154 9.91 22.78 -10.09
N LYS A 155 10.93 22.45 -10.90
CA LYS A 155 12.33 22.80 -10.63
C LYS A 155 13.25 22.13 -11.65
N ASP A 156 13.53 22.91 -12.69
CA ASP A 156 14.82 22.92 -13.36
C ASP A 156 15.93 23.21 -12.33
N LYS A 157 16.91 22.31 -12.15
CA LYS A 157 18.29 22.59 -11.72
C LYS A 157 19.17 21.34 -11.67
N ASP A 158 19.96 21.18 -12.73
CA ASP A 158 21.42 21.00 -12.74
C ASP A 158 22.07 20.40 -11.48
N TYR A 159 22.44 19.13 -11.56
CA TYR A 159 23.53 18.54 -10.77
C TYR A 159 24.48 17.79 -11.70
N GLY A 160 25.63 18.42 -11.95
CA GLY A 160 26.77 17.78 -12.59
C GLY A 160 27.36 16.69 -11.69
N TYR A 161 27.53 15.50 -12.27
CA TYR A 161 28.46 14.49 -11.79
C TYR A 161 29.32 14.02 -12.96
N ASP A 162 30.63 14.16 -12.80
CA ASP A 162 31.65 13.84 -13.78
C ASP A 162 31.94 12.32 -13.76
N LYS A 163 31.82 11.73 -14.96
CA LYS A 163 32.61 10.65 -15.57
C LYS A 163 33.15 9.53 -14.67
N ASP A 164 32.55 8.34 -14.84
CA ASP A 164 33.11 7.27 -15.68
C ASP A 164 32.50 5.94 -15.25
N HIS A 165 31.51 5.47 -16.01
CA HIS A 165 31.30 4.05 -16.37
C HIS A 165 30.04 3.98 -17.24
N ASP A 166 30.27 4.11 -18.54
CA ASP A 166 29.23 4.03 -19.56
C ASP A 166 28.79 2.57 -19.74
N ASN A 167 27.62 2.26 -19.18
CA ASN A 167 26.69 1.33 -19.79
C ASN A 167 25.28 1.86 -19.55
N SER A 168 25.01 3.05 -20.10
CA SER A 168 23.68 3.64 -20.17
C SER A 168 22.90 3.00 -21.32
N SER A 169 21.98 2.08 -21.01
CA SER A 169 20.86 1.81 -21.93
C SER A 169 19.79 2.86 -21.63
N THR A 170 19.82 3.95 -22.38
CA THR A 170 18.70 4.91 -22.44
C THR A 170 17.44 4.15 -22.86
N ILE A 171 16.42 4.15 -21.99
CA ILE A 171 15.07 3.68 -22.30
C ILE A 171 14.51 4.63 -23.35
N ASP A 172 14.50 4.18 -24.61
CA ASP A 172 13.95 4.92 -25.75
C ASP A 172 12.43 4.66 -25.76
N THR A 173 11.68 5.45 -24.98
CA THR A 173 10.22 5.33 -24.90
C THR A 173 9.58 5.75 -26.22
N THR A 174 8.77 4.86 -26.79
CA THR A 174 7.97 5.13 -28.00
C THR A 174 6.80 6.07 -27.69
N ALA A 175 6.24 6.73 -28.72
CA ALA A 175 5.02 7.51 -28.54
C ALA A 175 3.84 6.62 -28.15
N ALA A 176 2.96 7.09 -27.26
CA ALA A 176 1.81 6.33 -26.80
C ALA A 176 0.94 5.83 -27.96
N GLU A 177 0.65 4.53 -27.97
CA GLU A 177 -0.19 3.85 -28.95
C GLU A 177 -1.46 3.29 -28.32
N ALA A 178 -2.48 3.03 -29.14
CA ALA A 178 -3.66 2.31 -28.71
C ALA A 178 -3.36 0.81 -28.65
N ILE A 179 -3.42 0.24 -27.45
CA ILE A 179 -3.20 -1.18 -27.18
C ILE A 179 -4.46 -1.98 -27.50
N PHE A 180 -5.59 -1.52 -26.98
CA PHE A 180 -6.92 -2.10 -27.23
C PHE A 180 -7.94 -1.00 -27.41
N THR A 181 -8.93 -1.26 -28.26
CA THR A 181 -10.08 -0.38 -28.45
C THR A 181 -11.36 -1.20 -28.36
N VAL A 182 -12.28 -0.76 -27.52
CA VAL A 182 -13.62 -1.32 -27.37
C VAL A 182 -14.65 -0.23 -27.62
N VAL A 183 -15.81 -0.63 -28.10
CA VAL A 183 -16.90 0.29 -28.43
C VAL A 183 -18.09 0.00 -27.53
N GLY A 184 -18.63 1.04 -26.90
CA GLY A 184 -19.85 0.93 -26.14
C GLY A 184 -20.20 2.19 -25.36
N ASN A 185 -21.48 2.34 -25.07
CA ASN A 185 -22.02 3.48 -24.33
C ASN A 185 -21.45 3.56 -22.90
N VAL A 186 -20.43 4.39 -22.71
CA VAL A 186 -19.83 4.69 -21.40
C VAL A 186 -20.14 6.11 -20.95
N ASN A 187 -20.67 7.00 -21.79
CA ASN A 187 -21.06 8.36 -21.41
C ASN A 187 -22.40 8.80 -22.04
N SER A 188 -22.82 10.05 -21.79
CA SER A 188 -24.14 10.55 -22.18
C SER A 188 -24.40 10.72 -23.70
N ASN A 189 -23.47 10.35 -24.59
CA ASN A 189 -23.65 10.49 -26.03
C ASN A 189 -24.21 9.18 -26.64
N PRO A 190 -25.37 9.19 -27.32
CA PRO A 190 -26.03 7.97 -27.82
C PRO A 190 -25.36 7.28 -29.02
N ASP A 191 -24.13 7.63 -29.37
CA ASP A 191 -23.32 6.96 -30.37
C ASP A 191 -22.16 6.25 -29.65
N ASP A 192 -22.28 4.92 -29.49
CA ASP A 192 -21.23 3.94 -29.17
C ASP A 192 -19.80 4.53 -28.99
N ASP A 193 -19.46 4.96 -27.76
CA ASP A 193 -18.17 5.60 -27.48
C ASP A 193 -17.01 4.67 -27.80
N GLU A 194 -15.97 5.22 -28.44
CA GLU A 194 -14.70 4.53 -28.60
C GLU A 194 -13.87 4.69 -27.33
N VAL A 195 -13.63 3.58 -26.64
CA VAL A 195 -12.78 3.52 -25.45
C VAL A 195 -11.51 2.78 -25.80
N SER A 196 -10.38 3.47 -25.68
CA SER A 196 -9.07 2.91 -25.97
C SER A 196 -8.20 2.86 -24.71
N LEU A 197 -7.52 1.75 -24.50
CA LEU A 197 -6.43 1.66 -23.55
C LEU A 197 -5.15 1.99 -24.32
N THR A 198 -4.47 3.04 -23.91
CA THR A 198 -3.24 3.51 -24.54
C THR A 198 -2.05 3.27 -23.63
N GLY A 199 -0.86 3.11 -24.20
CA GLY A 199 0.39 3.04 -23.45
C GLY A 199 1.60 3.12 -24.36
N GLU A 200 2.78 3.11 -23.75
CA GLU A 200 4.06 3.22 -24.40
C GLU A 200 4.86 1.93 -24.16
N HIS A 201 5.58 1.45 -25.17
CA HIS A 201 6.54 0.37 -24.92
C HIS A 201 7.75 0.93 -24.16
N PRO A 202 8.12 0.33 -23.01
CA PRO A 202 9.29 0.77 -22.25
C PRO A 202 10.58 0.50 -23.03
N ILE A 203 10.62 -0.56 -23.85
CA ILE A 203 11.73 -0.85 -24.75
C ILE A 203 11.12 -1.39 -26.05
N ALA A 204 11.59 -0.91 -27.20
CA ALA A 204 11.23 -1.47 -28.50
C ALA A 204 11.44 -3.00 -28.48
N ASP A 205 10.45 -3.76 -28.95
CA ASP A 205 10.43 -5.23 -29.02
C ASP A 205 10.20 -6.01 -27.69
N THR A 206 9.74 -5.37 -26.61
CA THR A 206 9.22 -6.12 -25.44
C THR A 206 7.72 -6.38 -25.59
N ASP A 207 7.37 -7.62 -25.96
CA ASP A 207 5.98 -8.02 -26.11
C ASP A 207 5.19 -7.86 -24.80
N ASN A 208 3.98 -7.30 -24.93
CA ASN A 208 2.97 -7.18 -23.86
C ASN A 208 3.39 -6.35 -22.63
N ALA A 209 4.47 -5.56 -22.68
CA ALA A 209 4.88 -4.66 -21.61
C ALA A 209 4.64 -3.19 -21.98
N TYR A 210 4.02 -2.43 -21.07
CA TYR A 210 3.62 -1.05 -21.30
C TYR A 210 3.85 -0.15 -20.09
N THR A 211 4.22 1.10 -20.33
CA THR A 211 4.24 2.23 -19.37
C THR A 211 3.27 3.31 -19.85
N ASN A 212 3.09 4.37 -19.06
CA ASN A 212 2.21 5.49 -19.38
C ASN A 212 0.78 5.05 -19.75
N LEU A 213 0.27 4.01 -19.07
CA LEU A 213 -1.03 3.45 -19.34
C LEU A 213 -2.16 4.44 -19.00
N ALA A 214 -3.08 4.64 -19.94
CA ALA A 214 -4.20 5.55 -19.78
C ALA A 214 -5.45 5.09 -20.55
N ILE A 215 -6.63 5.47 -20.07
CA ILE A 215 -7.91 5.25 -20.75
C ILE A 215 -8.26 6.51 -21.55
N GLN A 216 -8.43 6.37 -22.86
CA GLN A 216 -8.90 7.41 -23.76
C GLN A 216 -10.36 7.14 -24.14
N VAL A 217 -11.26 8.09 -23.90
CA VAL A 217 -12.67 8.00 -24.29
C VAL A 217 -12.96 9.03 -25.39
N GLY A 218 -13.19 8.58 -26.62
CA GLY A 218 -13.39 9.44 -27.78
C GLY A 218 -12.31 10.53 -27.88
N ASN A 219 -12.74 11.79 -27.91
CA ASN A 219 -11.86 12.97 -27.95
C ASN A 219 -11.66 13.64 -26.58
N GLU A 220 -12.02 12.99 -25.47
CA GLU A 220 -11.85 13.53 -24.13
C GLU A 220 -10.38 13.50 -23.68
N ASN A 221 -10.07 14.04 -22.50
CA ASN A 221 -8.72 13.89 -21.94
C ASN A 221 -8.51 12.44 -21.48
N ALA A 222 -7.34 11.88 -21.79
CA ALA A 222 -6.94 10.57 -21.29
C ALA A 222 -6.94 10.54 -19.75
N ILE A 223 -7.34 9.40 -19.18
CA ILE A 223 -7.38 9.13 -17.75
C ILE A 223 -6.16 8.26 -17.42
N PRO A 224 -5.12 8.80 -16.76
CA PRO A 224 -3.95 8.00 -16.40
C PRO A 224 -4.29 6.92 -15.38
N LEU A 225 -3.69 5.74 -15.52
CA LEU A 225 -3.88 4.61 -14.60
C LEU A 225 -2.82 4.62 -13.50
N GLY A 226 -3.06 5.44 -12.46
CA GLY A 226 -2.28 5.44 -11.22
C GLY A 226 -0.75 5.46 -11.43
N ASP A 227 -0.05 4.53 -10.78
CA ASP A 227 1.42 4.43 -10.81
C ASP A 227 2.00 3.96 -12.16
N PHE A 228 1.19 3.50 -13.11
CA PHE A 228 1.67 3.04 -14.43
C PHE A 228 2.15 4.19 -15.33
N THR A 229 2.07 5.43 -14.86
CA THR A 229 2.83 6.55 -15.44
C THR A 229 4.34 6.35 -15.35
N GLN A 230 4.83 5.56 -14.39
CA GLN A 230 6.26 5.27 -14.23
C GLN A 230 6.56 3.78 -14.04
N LYS A 231 5.54 2.95 -13.74
CA LYS A 231 5.66 1.49 -13.61
C LYS A 231 5.32 0.77 -14.92
N VAL A 232 6.00 -0.34 -15.17
CA VAL A 232 5.69 -1.25 -16.27
C VAL A 232 4.54 -2.18 -15.87
N GLY A 233 3.53 -2.27 -16.73
CA GLY A 233 2.43 -3.23 -16.66
C GLY A 233 2.51 -4.25 -17.77
N TRP A 234 2.12 -5.50 -17.46
CA TRP A 234 2.16 -6.62 -18.38
C TRP A 234 0.75 -7.04 -18.81
N SER A 235 0.62 -7.49 -20.06
CA SER A 235 -0.60 -8.07 -20.64
C SER A 235 -1.89 -7.34 -20.25
N PRO A 236 -1.96 -6.00 -20.41
CA PRO A 236 -3.13 -5.26 -19.95
C PRO A 236 -4.38 -5.68 -20.72
N THR A 237 -5.56 -5.55 -20.12
CA THR A 237 -6.84 -5.84 -20.76
C THR A 237 -7.81 -4.68 -20.58
N LEU A 238 -8.75 -4.53 -21.52
CA LEU A 238 -9.80 -3.53 -21.49
C LEU A 238 -11.16 -4.19 -21.77
N ASN A 239 -12.12 -4.00 -20.88
CA ASN A 239 -13.46 -4.56 -20.99
C ASN A 239 -14.53 -3.54 -20.56
N LEU A 240 -15.75 -3.70 -21.09
CA LEU A 240 -16.92 -2.91 -20.69
C LEU A 240 -17.97 -3.81 -20.05
N ILE A 241 -18.47 -3.44 -18.88
CA ILE A 241 -19.48 -4.23 -18.13
C ILE A 241 -20.54 -3.33 -17.50
N ASP A 242 -21.74 -3.85 -17.23
CA ASP A 242 -22.78 -3.12 -16.50
C ASP A 242 -22.75 -3.49 -15.00
N PHE A 243 -21.79 -2.95 -14.25
CA PHE A 243 -21.56 -3.33 -12.84
C PHE A 243 -22.05 -2.25 -11.85
N GLY A 244 -21.79 -0.98 -12.15
CA GLY A 244 -22.18 0.19 -11.39
C GLY A 244 -23.69 0.44 -11.40
N ASN A 245 -24.46 -0.39 -12.13
CA ASN A 245 -25.92 -0.27 -12.31
C ASN A 245 -26.32 1.15 -12.73
N SER A 246 -25.56 1.70 -13.68
CA SER A 246 -25.78 3.02 -14.24
C SER A 246 -26.46 2.90 -15.62
N ALA A 247 -26.77 4.02 -16.27
CA ALA A 247 -27.24 3.98 -17.66
C ALA A 247 -26.11 3.64 -18.66
N TYR A 248 -24.87 3.59 -18.18
CA TYR A 248 -23.63 3.45 -18.93
C TYR A 248 -22.87 2.21 -18.48
N LYS A 249 -22.13 1.62 -19.41
CA LYS A 249 -21.17 0.57 -19.07
C LYS A 249 -20.00 1.17 -18.30
N ASP A 250 -19.49 0.40 -17.35
CA ASP A 250 -18.26 0.68 -16.62
C ASP A 250 -17.06 0.14 -17.40
N ILE A 251 -15.96 0.89 -17.34
CA ILE A 251 -14.69 0.52 -17.95
C ILE A 251 -13.88 -0.27 -16.93
N VAL A 252 -13.49 -1.48 -17.30
CA VAL A 252 -12.64 -2.36 -16.50
C VAL A 252 -11.30 -2.50 -17.19
N VAL A 253 -10.24 -2.17 -16.46
CA VAL A 253 -8.86 -2.42 -16.89
C VAL A 253 -8.20 -3.35 -15.88
N THR A 254 -7.56 -4.41 -16.38
CA THR A 254 -6.66 -5.26 -15.58
C THR A 254 -5.28 -5.23 -16.19
N ILE A 255 -4.25 -5.33 -15.36
CA ILE A 255 -2.85 -5.28 -15.76
C ILE A 255 -2.12 -6.29 -14.89
N ASP A 256 -1.35 -7.20 -15.49
CA ASP A 256 -0.46 -8.06 -14.73
C ASP A 256 0.70 -7.22 -14.19
N ASN A 257 0.96 -7.30 -12.88
CA ASN A 257 2.02 -6.49 -12.26
C ASN A 257 3.43 -7.02 -12.62
N ASP A 258 3.50 -8.24 -13.13
CA ASP A 258 4.72 -8.93 -13.53
C ASP A 258 4.42 -9.96 -14.63
N PRO A 259 5.43 -10.43 -15.40
CA PRO A 259 5.23 -11.36 -16.52
C PRO A 259 4.60 -12.72 -16.13
N SER A 260 4.65 -13.10 -14.85
CA SER A 260 4.09 -14.37 -14.37
C SER A 260 2.62 -14.26 -13.98
N ALA A 261 2.04 -13.04 -14.01
CA ALA A 261 0.67 -12.76 -13.62
C ALA A 261 0.35 -13.24 -12.20
N ASP A 262 1.31 -13.12 -11.27
CA ASP A 262 1.11 -13.56 -9.90
C ASP A 262 0.13 -12.64 -9.16
N THR A 263 0.23 -11.34 -9.44
CA THR A 263 -0.70 -10.32 -8.94
C THR A 263 -1.11 -9.38 -10.07
N ILE A 264 -2.30 -8.81 -9.95
CA ILE A 264 -2.82 -7.86 -10.92
C ILE A 264 -3.08 -6.50 -10.29
N SER A 265 -2.96 -5.45 -11.10
CA SER A 265 -3.62 -4.19 -10.88
C SER A 265 -4.96 -4.19 -11.62
N ALA A 266 -6.00 -3.67 -10.97
CA ALA A 266 -7.34 -3.65 -11.54
C ALA A 266 -8.03 -2.33 -11.21
N PHE A 267 -8.67 -1.73 -12.22
CA PHE A 267 -9.38 -0.46 -12.10
C PHE A 267 -10.77 -0.59 -12.71
N ILE A 268 -11.78 -0.09 -12.00
CA ILE A 268 -13.16 -0.03 -12.50
C ILE A 268 -13.62 1.42 -12.45
N TYR A 269 -13.95 2.00 -13.60
CA TYR A 269 -14.46 3.35 -13.73
C TYR A 269 -15.93 3.33 -14.16
N THR A 270 -16.75 4.10 -13.46
CA THR A 270 -18.12 4.43 -13.87
C THR A 270 -18.17 5.88 -14.31
N PHE A 271 -19.01 6.21 -15.29
CA PHE A 271 -19.22 7.61 -15.69
C PHE A 271 -20.49 8.16 -15.06
N SER A 272 -20.38 9.34 -14.45
CA SER A 272 -21.51 10.04 -13.87
C SER A 272 -21.43 11.51 -14.30
N ASN A 273 -22.49 12.00 -14.94
CA ASN A 273 -22.57 13.37 -15.46
C ASN A 273 -21.43 13.75 -16.41
N GLY A 274 -20.96 12.80 -17.23
CA GLY A 274 -19.86 13.04 -18.18
C GLY A 274 -18.46 13.06 -17.55
N TYR A 275 -18.32 12.67 -16.28
CA TYR A 275 -17.01 12.56 -15.63
C TYR A 275 -16.73 11.11 -15.22
N PRO A 276 -15.52 10.59 -15.49
CA PRO A 276 -15.09 9.29 -15.02
C PRO A 276 -14.93 9.32 -13.49
N ARG A 277 -15.39 8.25 -12.85
CA ARG A 277 -15.26 8.03 -11.42
C ARG A 277 -14.73 6.62 -11.16
N LEU A 278 -13.58 6.55 -10.51
CA LEU A 278 -13.02 5.30 -10.01
C LEU A 278 -13.92 4.74 -8.89
N ILE A 279 -14.43 3.52 -9.07
CA ILE A 279 -15.28 2.82 -8.08
C ILE A 279 -14.61 1.60 -7.46
N PHE A 280 -13.53 1.11 -8.07
CA PHE A 280 -12.66 0.07 -7.52
C PHE A 280 -11.23 0.28 -8.02
N SER A 281 -10.25 0.17 -7.13
CA SER A 281 -8.86 -0.09 -7.52
C SER A 281 -8.24 -1.18 -6.66
N SER A 282 -7.32 -1.92 -7.28
CA SER A 282 -6.47 -2.89 -6.59
C SER A 282 -5.65 -2.27 -5.46
N ASP A 283 -5.23 -1.01 -5.59
CA ASP A 283 -4.41 -0.35 -4.57
C ASP A 283 -5.18 -0.18 -3.25
N PHE A 284 -6.41 0.34 -3.33
CA PHE A 284 -7.29 0.44 -2.15
C PHE A 284 -7.68 -0.94 -1.63
N PHE A 285 -7.98 -1.88 -2.52
CA PHE A 285 -8.30 -3.24 -2.12
C PHE A 285 -7.14 -3.89 -1.36
N ASN A 286 -5.91 -3.76 -1.84
CA ASN A 286 -4.72 -4.37 -1.25
C ASN A 286 -4.36 -3.75 0.11
N GLN A 287 -4.72 -2.49 0.35
CA GLN A 287 -4.53 -1.84 1.66
C GLN A 287 -5.58 -2.30 2.67
N GLU A 288 -6.84 -2.45 2.25
CA GLU A 288 -7.95 -2.78 3.15
C GLU A 288 -8.08 -4.29 3.43
N PHE A 289 -7.79 -5.13 2.44
CA PHE A 289 -7.97 -6.59 2.50
C PHE A 289 -6.62 -7.29 2.65
N THR A 290 -6.08 -7.29 3.86
CA THR A 290 -4.84 -8.00 4.22
C THR A 290 -5.16 -9.23 5.07
N GLY A 291 -4.12 -10.01 5.38
CA GLY A 291 -4.26 -11.11 6.33
C GLY A 291 -2.96 -11.82 6.64
N SER A 292 -2.96 -12.52 7.77
CA SER A 292 -1.83 -13.30 8.28
C SER A 292 -2.12 -14.80 8.24
N VAL A 293 -1.06 -15.58 8.09
CA VAL A 293 -1.11 -17.05 8.10
C VAL A 293 -0.16 -17.57 9.17
N SER A 294 -0.68 -18.26 10.16
CA SER A 294 0.08 -18.76 11.31
C SER A 294 0.00 -20.28 11.42
N TYR A 295 1.15 -20.91 11.58
CA TYR A 295 1.27 -22.37 11.72
C TYR A 295 1.30 -22.74 13.21
N HIS A 296 0.48 -23.72 13.59
CA HIS A 296 0.33 -24.24 14.94
C HIS A 296 0.60 -25.74 15.00
N GLU A 297 0.85 -26.24 16.20
CA GLU A 297 1.09 -27.66 16.44
C GLU A 297 -0.01 -28.56 15.88
N ASN A 298 0.39 -29.79 15.55
CA ASN A 298 -0.50 -30.82 14.99
C ASN A 298 -1.10 -30.44 13.64
N TYR A 299 -0.26 -29.86 12.76
CA TYR A 299 -0.60 -29.57 11.35
C TYR A 299 -1.75 -28.58 11.17
N LYS A 300 -1.92 -27.66 12.13
CA LYS A 300 -2.97 -26.65 12.07
C LYS A 300 -2.43 -25.35 11.51
N VAL A 301 -3.18 -24.72 10.63
CA VAL A 301 -2.91 -23.37 10.13
C VAL A 301 -4.10 -22.49 10.44
N VAL A 302 -3.83 -21.29 10.94
CA VAL A 302 -4.83 -20.26 11.21
C VAL A 302 -4.59 -19.09 10.27
N ILE A 303 -5.62 -18.72 9.53
CA ILE A 303 -5.61 -17.59 8.60
C ILE A 303 -6.52 -16.53 9.17
N ALA A 304 -6.00 -15.35 9.49
CA ALA A 304 -6.77 -14.24 10.01
C ALA A 304 -6.75 -13.09 8.99
N THR A 305 -7.91 -12.56 8.64
CA THR A 305 -8.05 -11.46 7.67
C THR A 305 -8.27 -10.13 8.39
N SER A 306 -7.86 -9.02 7.79
CA SER A 306 -8.07 -7.65 8.32
C SER A 306 -9.53 -7.33 8.65
N ILE A 307 -10.48 -7.93 7.92
CA ILE A 307 -11.92 -7.74 8.14
C ILE A 307 -12.51 -8.62 9.26
N GLY A 308 -11.66 -9.30 10.04
CA GLY A 308 -12.05 -10.05 11.24
C GLY A 308 -12.46 -11.51 11.02
N ASN A 309 -12.36 -12.05 9.81
CA ASN A 309 -12.55 -13.49 9.59
C ASN A 309 -11.33 -14.30 10.06
N THR A 310 -11.60 -15.50 10.57
CA THR A 310 -10.57 -16.46 10.95
C THR A 310 -10.93 -17.83 10.37
N TYR A 311 -9.98 -18.44 9.67
CA TYR A 311 -10.12 -19.77 9.08
C TYR A 311 -9.11 -20.72 9.70
N HIS A 312 -9.54 -21.97 9.90
CA HIS A 312 -8.70 -23.04 10.42
C HIS A 312 -8.54 -24.12 9.35
N LEU A 313 -7.29 -24.39 8.99
CA LEU A 313 -6.93 -25.41 8.03
C LEU A 313 -6.16 -26.53 8.72
N ASP A 314 -6.51 -27.77 8.42
CA ASP A 314 -5.70 -28.95 8.74
C ASP A 314 -4.89 -29.32 7.50
N ILE A 315 -3.57 -29.16 7.58
CA ILE A 315 -2.64 -29.44 6.48
C ILE A 315 -2.00 -30.83 6.60
N SER A 316 -2.48 -31.70 7.48
CA SER A 316 -1.91 -33.05 7.69
C SER A 316 -1.93 -33.95 6.45
N THR A 317 -2.73 -33.59 5.43
CA THR A 317 -2.80 -34.29 4.15
C THR A 317 -1.77 -33.81 3.13
N MET A 318 -0.99 -32.75 3.42
CA MET A 318 0.06 -32.27 2.53
C MET A 318 1.19 -33.32 2.33
N PRO A 319 1.96 -33.24 1.24
CA PRO A 319 3.09 -34.14 1.01
C PRO A 319 4.02 -34.17 2.22
N LYS A 320 4.43 -35.38 2.62
CA LYS A 320 5.28 -35.59 3.81
C LYS A 320 6.56 -34.76 3.77
N GLN A 321 7.16 -34.58 2.59
CA GLN A 321 8.35 -33.77 2.42
C GLN A 321 8.11 -32.29 2.80
N THR A 322 6.94 -31.73 2.45
CA THR A 322 6.51 -30.39 2.85
C THR A 322 6.27 -30.34 4.35
N LEU A 323 5.55 -31.32 4.91
CA LEU A 323 5.29 -31.40 6.33
C LEU A 323 6.57 -31.55 7.18
N ASP A 324 7.57 -32.29 6.71
CA ASP A 324 8.84 -32.49 7.41
C ASP A 324 9.70 -31.20 7.45
N ARG A 325 9.49 -30.26 6.52
CA ARG A 325 10.09 -28.90 6.54
C ARG A 325 9.43 -28.01 7.60
N LEU A 326 8.14 -28.19 7.82
CA LEU A 326 7.31 -27.36 8.69
C LEU A 326 7.27 -27.88 10.14
N TYR A 327 7.29 -29.20 10.32
CA TYR A 327 7.06 -29.88 11.59
C TYR A 327 8.17 -30.86 11.95
N LEU A 328 8.42 -30.96 13.25
CA LEU A 328 9.18 -32.05 13.86
C LEU A 328 8.32 -33.32 13.86
N ARG A 329 8.98 -34.48 13.99
CA ARG A 329 8.30 -35.79 14.01
C ARG A 329 7.25 -35.94 15.12
N ASN A 330 7.34 -35.13 16.16
CA ASN A 330 6.40 -35.09 17.29
C ASN A 330 5.22 -34.11 17.06
N GLY A 331 5.09 -33.51 15.87
CA GLY A 331 3.99 -32.59 15.52
C GLY A 331 4.22 -31.13 15.93
N TRP A 332 5.40 -30.80 16.49
CA TRP A 332 5.76 -29.43 16.86
C TRP A 332 6.26 -28.65 15.65
N CYS A 333 5.87 -27.38 15.51
CA CYS A 333 6.35 -26.53 14.44
C CYS A 333 7.85 -26.26 14.60
N ARG A 334 8.63 -26.33 13.50
CA ARG A 334 10.10 -26.17 13.54
C ARG A 334 10.55 -24.72 13.73
N ASN A 335 9.79 -23.74 13.24
CA ASN A 335 10.08 -22.31 13.35
C ASN A 335 8.77 -21.52 13.50
N SER A 336 8.78 -20.40 14.21
CA SER A 336 7.73 -19.39 14.12
C SER A 336 7.93 -18.57 12.84
N ARG A 337 7.40 -19.05 11.72
CA ARG A 337 7.36 -18.29 10.46
C ARG A 337 5.92 -18.18 10.02
N GLN A 338 5.53 -16.98 9.60
CA GLN A 338 4.19 -16.66 9.18
C GLN A 338 4.15 -16.59 7.66
N GLY A 339 3.06 -17.08 7.07
CA GLY A 339 2.70 -16.74 5.71
C GLY A 339 1.80 -15.50 5.71
N TYR A 340 1.26 -15.15 4.55
CA TYR A 340 0.45 -13.95 4.38
C TYR A 340 -0.64 -14.17 3.32
N VAL A 341 -1.62 -13.28 3.32
CA VAL A 341 -2.58 -13.18 2.21
C VAL A 341 -1.98 -12.25 1.16
N SER A 342 -1.85 -12.72 -0.09
CA SER A 342 -1.21 -11.97 -1.17
C SER A 342 -1.99 -10.70 -1.52
N LYS A 343 -1.38 -9.83 -2.34
CA LYS A 343 -2.12 -8.82 -3.09
C LYS A 343 -3.13 -9.49 -4.05
N LEU A 344 -4.01 -8.68 -4.63
CA LEU A 344 -5.02 -9.09 -5.59
C LEU A 344 -4.40 -9.94 -6.70
N HIS A 345 -4.89 -11.17 -6.80
CA HIS A 345 -4.45 -12.14 -7.80
C HIS A 345 -5.36 -12.12 -9.03
N ASP A 346 -6.67 -12.01 -8.84
CA ASP A 346 -7.64 -12.09 -9.93
C ASP A 346 -8.94 -11.35 -9.60
N ILE A 347 -9.66 -10.91 -10.62
CA ILE A 347 -11.04 -10.42 -10.50
C ILE A 347 -11.98 -11.10 -11.50
N LYS A 348 -13.22 -11.35 -11.08
CA LYS A 348 -14.27 -11.91 -11.94
C LYS A 348 -15.59 -11.21 -11.68
N PHE A 349 -16.39 -11.10 -12.72
CA PHE A 349 -17.75 -10.61 -12.59
C PHE A 349 -18.74 -11.77 -12.70
N LEU A 350 -19.65 -11.87 -11.73
CA LEU A 350 -20.70 -12.89 -11.70
C LEU A 350 -22.06 -12.23 -11.88
N GLU A 351 -22.79 -12.60 -12.91
CA GLU A 351 -24.16 -12.13 -13.13
C GLU A 351 -25.12 -12.84 -12.18
N TYR A 352 -25.94 -12.08 -11.46
CA TYR A 352 -27.00 -12.63 -10.63
C TYR A 352 -28.20 -13.03 -11.50
N SER A 353 -28.21 -14.31 -11.90
CA SER A 353 -29.32 -15.05 -12.54
C SER A 353 -30.34 -14.20 -13.31
N GLY A 354 -29.92 -13.59 -14.41
CA GLY A 354 -30.81 -12.91 -15.38
C GLY A 354 -31.41 -11.59 -14.91
N SER A 355 -30.92 -11.01 -13.80
CA SER A 355 -31.33 -9.69 -13.32
C SER A 355 -30.53 -8.54 -13.93
N GLY A 356 -29.44 -8.83 -14.65
CA GLY A 356 -28.48 -7.84 -15.15
C GLY A 356 -27.55 -7.25 -14.08
N ASN A 357 -27.73 -7.59 -12.80
CA ASN A 357 -26.83 -7.13 -11.73
C ASN A 357 -25.60 -8.04 -11.65
N TYR A 358 -24.41 -7.43 -11.62
CA TYR A 358 -23.15 -8.15 -11.45
C TYR A 358 -22.60 -8.01 -10.03
N LEU A 359 -21.91 -9.06 -9.58
CA LEU A 359 -21.06 -9.06 -8.40
C LEU A 359 -19.60 -9.06 -8.85
N LEU A 360 -18.74 -8.35 -8.12
CA LEU A 360 -17.30 -8.43 -8.29
C LEU A 360 -16.76 -9.47 -7.30
N VAL A 361 -16.12 -10.50 -7.82
CA VAL A 361 -15.34 -11.47 -7.05
C VAL A 361 -13.88 -11.08 -7.19
N THR A 362 -13.20 -10.86 -6.06
CA THR A 362 -11.76 -10.65 -5.99
C THR A 362 -11.11 -11.87 -5.38
N VAL A 363 -9.96 -12.30 -5.90
CA VAL A 363 -9.22 -13.46 -5.42
C VAL A 363 -7.86 -13.03 -4.88
N GLN A 364 -7.51 -13.48 -3.69
CA GLN A 364 -6.15 -13.39 -3.12
C GLN A 364 -5.65 -14.80 -2.81
N LYS A 365 -4.34 -15.03 -2.95
CA LYS A 365 -3.71 -16.29 -2.55
C LYS A 365 -3.43 -16.27 -1.06
N VAL A 366 -3.62 -17.42 -0.41
CA VAL A 366 -3.10 -17.66 0.94
C VAL A 366 -1.74 -18.31 0.79
N ILE A 367 -0.69 -17.53 1.01
CA ILE A 367 0.69 -17.96 0.85
C ILE A 367 1.20 -18.52 2.18
N GLY A 368 1.82 -19.69 2.10
CA GLY A 368 2.47 -20.34 3.23
C GLY A 368 3.81 -19.69 3.56
N ILE A 369 4.71 -20.45 4.19
CA ILE A 369 6.04 -19.97 4.57
C ILE A 369 6.95 -19.72 3.35
N TYR A 370 6.66 -20.40 2.23
CA TYR A 370 7.36 -20.19 0.98
C TYR A 370 6.39 -19.60 -0.06
N PRO A 371 6.83 -18.66 -0.91
CA PRO A 371 5.97 -18.04 -1.92
C PRO A 371 5.27 -19.05 -2.85
N GLU A 372 5.91 -20.18 -3.13
CA GLU A 372 5.34 -21.27 -3.93
C GLU A 372 4.26 -22.11 -3.20
N ASP A 373 4.18 -22.03 -1.87
CA ASP A 373 3.25 -22.81 -1.06
C ASP A 373 1.87 -22.11 -0.98
N VAL A 374 1.07 -22.23 -2.02
CA VAL A 374 -0.32 -21.74 -2.01
C VAL A 374 -1.20 -22.70 -1.19
N LEU A 375 -1.64 -22.27 -0.01
CA LEU A 375 -2.49 -23.06 0.89
C LEU A 375 -3.98 -23.01 0.49
N GLY A 376 -4.34 -22.00 -0.30
CA GLY A 376 -5.71 -21.76 -0.73
C GLY A 376 -5.88 -20.35 -1.27
N TYR A 377 -7.13 -19.95 -1.42
CA TYR A 377 -7.53 -18.68 -2.00
C TYR A 377 -8.62 -18.06 -1.15
N ILE A 378 -8.49 -16.78 -0.85
CA ILE A 378 -9.57 -15.99 -0.27
C ILE A 378 -10.31 -15.33 -1.42
N GLU A 379 -11.61 -15.62 -1.52
CA GLU A 379 -12.50 -14.88 -2.40
C GLU A 379 -13.32 -13.90 -1.58
N SER A 380 -13.32 -12.64 -1.99
CA SER A 380 -14.21 -11.61 -1.47
C SER A 380 -15.20 -11.20 -2.55
N ILE A 381 -16.49 -11.19 -2.21
CA ILE A 381 -17.58 -10.88 -3.15
C ILE A 381 -18.15 -9.52 -2.78
N PHE A 382 -18.23 -8.63 -3.75
CA PHE A 382 -18.72 -7.27 -3.59
C PHE A 382 -19.90 -7.01 -4.52
N SER A 383 -20.80 -6.16 -4.05
CA SER A 383 -21.80 -5.48 -4.88
C SER A 383 -21.52 -3.99 -4.87
N TYR A 384 -21.85 -3.30 -5.95
CA TYR A 384 -21.85 -1.84 -5.94
C TYR A 384 -23.18 -1.27 -5.43
N SER A 385 -23.12 -0.40 -4.42
CA SER A 385 -24.29 0.32 -3.91
C SER A 385 -24.37 1.69 -4.56
N THR A 386 -25.39 1.93 -5.39
CA THR A 386 -25.62 3.24 -6.03
C THR A 386 -26.01 4.33 -5.03
N GLN A 387 -26.69 3.95 -3.93
CA GLN A 387 -27.13 4.88 -2.88
C GLN A 387 -25.95 5.50 -2.11
N THR A 388 -24.96 4.68 -1.76
CA THR A 388 -23.75 5.13 -1.05
C THR A 388 -22.59 5.39 -2.00
N SER A 389 -22.76 5.03 -3.28
CA SER A 389 -21.73 5.02 -4.32
C SER A 389 -20.43 4.37 -3.85
N SER A 390 -20.54 3.16 -3.31
CA SER A 390 -19.42 2.44 -2.71
C SER A 390 -19.53 0.94 -2.96
N MET A 391 -18.39 0.26 -2.94
CA MET A 391 -18.32 -1.19 -2.89
C MET A 391 -18.80 -1.68 -1.52
N VAL A 392 -19.68 -2.68 -1.52
CA VAL A 392 -20.20 -3.30 -0.31
C VAL A 392 -19.80 -4.77 -0.33
N LEU A 393 -18.98 -5.17 0.65
CA LEU A 393 -18.62 -6.56 0.85
C LEU A 393 -19.86 -7.37 1.23
N GLN A 394 -20.17 -8.38 0.43
CA GLN A 394 -21.29 -9.29 0.64
C GLN A 394 -20.87 -10.53 1.41
N SER A 395 -19.72 -11.11 1.05
CA SER A 395 -19.18 -12.28 1.71
C SER A 395 -17.69 -12.41 1.44
N GLN A 396 -16.99 -13.11 2.32
CA GLN A 396 -15.64 -13.57 2.09
C GLN A 396 -15.53 -15.04 2.52
N ALA A 397 -14.79 -15.84 1.74
CA ALA A 397 -14.61 -17.26 2.02
C ALA A 397 -13.20 -17.73 1.63
N LEU A 398 -12.71 -18.74 2.35
CA LEU A 398 -11.50 -19.48 2.03
C LEU A 398 -11.84 -20.72 1.21
N TYR A 399 -11.17 -20.87 0.06
CA TYR A 399 -11.20 -22.06 -0.79
C TYR A 399 -9.84 -22.73 -0.80
N VAL A 400 -9.79 -24.00 -0.43
CA VAL A 400 -8.55 -24.77 -0.37
C VAL A 400 -8.46 -25.61 -1.64
N SER A 401 -7.37 -25.46 -2.39
CA SER A 401 -7.05 -26.39 -3.48
C SER A 401 -6.71 -27.74 -2.86
N LYS A 402 -7.49 -28.78 -3.18
CA LYS A 402 -7.22 -30.15 -2.72
C LYS A 402 -6.13 -30.83 -3.53
#